data_AF-A0A836RGR1-F1
#
_entry.id   AF-A0A836RGR1-F1
#
_cell.length_a   1.000
_cell.length_b   1.000
_cell.length_c   1.000
_cell.angle_alpha   90.00
_cell.angle_beta   90.00
_cell.angle_gamma   90.00
#
_symmetry.space_group_name_H-M   'P 1'
#
loop_
_entity.id
_entity.type
_entity.pdbx_description
1 polymer ?
#
loop_
_entity_poly.entity_id
_entity_poly.type
_entity_poly.pdbx_seq_one_letter_code
_entity_poly.pdbx_strand_id
1 'polypeptide(L)'
;MGQKVRPTGFRIGIMEDWRSRWYASKQEFGNLLIEDQKIRQYIKNKYQYAGIPKIEIERTRDHVVVHLHTARPGIIIGKKGQEVDRLKDDLEELTGFELGKQCAGVSDYEVVDAVEERATLFEV
;
A
#
# COMPACT_ATOMS: atom_id res chain seq x y z
N MET A 1 35.31 6.80 13.07
CA MET A 1 34.43 5.62 13.25
C MET A 1 33.03 5.97 12.75
N GLY A 2 32.57 5.34 11.68
CA GLY A 2 31.32 5.67 10.98
C GLY A 2 30.93 4.59 9.96
N GLN A 3 31.27 3.33 10.24
CA GLN A 3 31.13 2.21 9.29
C GLN A 3 29.91 1.33 9.59
N LYS A 4 28.81 1.91 10.09
CA LYS A 4 27.58 1.15 10.34
C LYS A 4 26.66 1.29 9.14
N VAL A 5 26.47 0.19 8.41
CA VAL A 5 25.52 0.09 7.31
C VAL A 5 24.10 0.00 7.85
N ARG A 6 23.12 0.55 7.14
CA ARG A 6 21.71 0.39 7.48
C ARG A 6 21.31 -1.09 7.35
N PRO A 7 20.89 -1.76 8.44
CA PRO A 7 20.64 -3.19 8.43
C PRO A 7 19.42 -3.58 7.57
N THR A 8 18.45 -2.68 7.41
CA THR A 8 17.34 -2.86 6.46
C THR A 8 17.90 -3.05 5.05
N GLY A 9 18.70 -2.09 4.57
CA GLY A 9 19.26 -2.13 3.21
C GLY A 9 20.18 -3.33 2.98
N PHE A 10 20.99 -3.70 3.98
CA PHE A 10 21.87 -4.85 3.89
C PHE A 10 21.13 -6.20 3.77
N ARG A 11 19.88 -6.28 4.24
CA ARG A 11 19.08 -7.51 4.27
C ARG A 11 18.02 -7.59 3.16
N ILE A 12 17.92 -6.55 2.32
CA ILE A 12 17.00 -6.55 1.17
C ILE A 12 17.41 -7.66 0.21
N GLY A 13 16.45 -8.51 -0.18
CA GLY A 13 16.65 -9.63 -1.10
C GLY A 13 17.19 -10.91 -0.48
N ILE A 14 17.47 -10.92 0.83
CA ILE A 14 17.83 -12.15 1.57
C ILE A 14 16.73 -12.48 2.59
N MET A 15 16.40 -11.53 3.46
CA MET A 15 15.39 -11.71 4.52
C MET A 15 14.26 -10.68 4.48
N GLU A 16 14.50 -9.50 3.93
CA GLU A 16 13.48 -8.44 3.82
C GLU A 16 13.19 -8.14 2.35
N ASP A 17 11.91 -8.01 2.01
CA ASP A 17 11.48 -7.71 0.65
C ASP A 17 11.46 -6.21 0.34
N TRP A 18 11.40 -5.91 -0.96
CA TRP A 18 11.25 -4.55 -1.46
C TRP A 18 9.88 -3.98 -1.12
N ARG A 19 9.86 -2.71 -0.68
CA ARG A 19 8.62 -1.97 -0.40
C ARG A 19 7.94 -1.40 -1.66
N SER A 20 8.61 -1.42 -2.81
CA SER A 20 8.02 -1.12 -4.12
C SER A 20 8.40 -2.28 -5.03
N ARG A 21 7.41 -2.98 -5.55
CA ARG A 21 7.59 -4.15 -6.42
C ARG A 21 6.98 -3.84 -7.78
N TRP A 22 7.83 -3.43 -8.73
CA TRP A 22 7.45 -3.17 -10.10
C TRP A 22 8.67 -3.10 -11.01
N TYR A 23 8.44 -3.15 -12.32
CA TYR A 23 9.47 -2.99 -13.35
C TYR A 23 9.02 -1.94 -14.35
N ALA A 24 9.94 -1.07 -14.78
CA ALA A 24 9.68 -0.10 -15.84
C ALA A 24 10.89 0.08 -16.76
N SER A 25 10.64 0.67 -17.92
CA SER A 25 11.69 1.07 -18.83
C SER A 25 12.54 2.21 -18.23
N LYS A 26 13.77 2.39 -18.73
CA LYS A 26 14.68 3.45 -18.26
C LYS A 26 14.09 4.86 -18.41
N GLN A 27 13.22 5.06 -19.40
CA GLN A 27 12.60 6.35 -19.68
C GLN A 27 11.49 6.68 -18.68
N GLU A 28 10.69 5.68 -18.29
CA GLU A 28 9.52 5.86 -17.41
C GLU A 28 9.87 5.79 -15.92
N PHE A 29 10.97 5.11 -15.57
CA PHE A 29 11.39 4.88 -14.18
C PHE A 29 11.44 6.16 -13.33
N GLY A 30 11.97 7.26 -13.89
CA GLY A 30 12.10 8.52 -13.16
C GLY A 30 10.76 9.12 -12.74
N ASN A 31 9.77 9.08 -13.63
CA ASN A 31 8.44 9.63 -13.36
C ASN A 31 7.71 8.77 -12.32
N LEU A 32 7.74 7.44 -12.49
CA LEU A 32 7.10 6.49 -11.58
C LEU A 32 7.68 6.54 -10.16
N LEU A 33 9.00 6.77 -10.03
CA LEU A 33 9.65 6.93 -8.73
C LEU A 33 9.16 8.19 -7.99
N ILE A 34 9.00 9.30 -8.73
CA ILE A 34 8.50 10.55 -8.15
C ILE A 34 7.04 10.39 -7.70
N GLU A 35 6.22 9.71 -8.49
CA GLU A 35 4.84 9.37 -8.11
C GLU A 35 4.79 8.53 -6.85
N ASP A 36 5.57 7.44 -6.76
CA ASP A 36 5.64 6.60 -5.56
C ASP A 36 5.99 7.42 -4.30
N GLN A 37 6.91 8.38 -4.42
CA GLN A 37 7.26 9.25 -3.30
C GLN A 37 6.11 10.19 -2.91
N LYS A 38 5.38 10.75 -3.89
CA LYS A 38 4.20 11.58 -3.62
C LYS A 38 3.11 10.80 -2.89
N ILE A 39 2.81 9.59 -3.34
CA ILE A 39 1.82 8.69 -2.70
C ILE A 39 2.20 8.45 -1.23
N ARG A 40 3.46 8.07 -0.99
CA ARG A 40 3.96 7.83 0.38
C ARG A 40 3.87 9.06 1.26
N GLN A 41 4.21 10.23 0.73
CA GLN A 41 4.14 11.49 1.48
C GLN A 41 2.70 11.88 1.79
N TYR A 42 1.79 11.73 0.82
CA TYR A 42 0.38 12.03 0.97
C TYR A 42 -0.26 11.18 2.08
N ILE A 43 -0.08 9.86 2.01
CA ILE A 43 -0.63 8.90 2.99
C ILE A 43 -0.07 9.19 4.38
N LYS A 44 1.25 9.44 4.48
CA LYS A 44 1.90 9.72 5.77
C LYS A 44 1.42 11.04 6.38
N ASN A 45 1.11 12.05 5.57
CA ASN A 45 0.61 13.34 6.05
C ASN A 45 -0.86 13.27 6.50
N LYS A 46 -1.71 12.60 5.72
CA LYS A 46 -3.16 12.51 6.00
C LYS A 46 -3.44 11.57 7.18
N TYR A 47 -2.73 10.45 7.28
CA TYR A 47 -2.99 9.39 8.26
C TYR A 47 -1.90 9.25 9.33
N GLN A 48 -1.36 10.37 9.82
CA GLN A 48 -0.34 10.37 10.89
C GLN A 48 -0.81 9.60 12.14
N TYR A 49 -2.08 9.74 12.49
CA TYR A 49 -2.67 9.11 13.68
C TYR A 49 -3.02 7.62 13.50
N ALA A 50 -2.99 7.10 12.28
CA ALA A 50 -3.30 5.70 12.00
C ALA A 50 -2.12 4.75 12.34
N GLY A 51 -0.91 5.29 12.56
CA GLY A 51 0.26 4.49 12.89
C GLY A 51 0.59 3.48 11.79
N ILE A 52 1.06 3.98 10.65
CA ILE A 52 1.40 3.20 9.46
C ILE A 52 2.90 2.86 9.48
N PRO A 53 3.32 1.65 9.92
CA PRO A 53 4.73 1.24 9.92
C PRO A 53 5.31 0.97 8.53
N LYS A 54 4.52 0.38 7.62
CA LYS A 54 4.99 -0.10 6.31
C LYS A 54 3.94 0.23 5.25
N ILE A 55 4.42 0.69 4.10
CA ILE A 55 3.62 0.94 2.90
C ILE A 55 4.30 0.16 1.78
N GLU A 56 3.58 -0.76 1.17
CA GLU A 56 4.04 -1.46 -0.02
C GLU A 56 3.27 -0.98 -1.23
N ILE A 57 3.97 -0.87 -2.35
CA ILE A 57 3.39 -0.47 -3.63
C ILE A 57 3.74 -1.55 -4.63
N GLU A 58 2.72 -2.17 -5.20
CA GLU A 58 2.87 -3.04 -6.36
C GLU A 58 2.31 -2.31 -7.57
N ARG A 59 3.03 -2.35 -8.69
CA ARG A 59 2.53 -1.80 -9.95
C ARG A 59 2.59 -2.86 -11.03
N THR A 60 1.47 -3.00 -11.72
CA THR A 60 1.36 -3.64 -13.03
C THR A 60 1.22 -2.53 -14.08
N ARG A 61 1.16 -2.87 -15.38
CA ARG A 61 1.03 -1.87 -16.45
C ARG A 61 -0.15 -0.91 -16.27
N ASP A 62 -1.28 -1.45 -15.81
CA ASP A 62 -2.55 -0.72 -15.83
C ASP A 62 -3.12 -0.45 -14.44
N HIS A 63 -2.52 -1.01 -13.38
CA HIS A 63 -3.03 -0.87 -12.01
C HIS A 63 -1.92 -0.73 -10.99
N VAL A 64 -2.19 0.07 -9.96
CA VAL A 64 -1.35 0.26 -8.79
C VAL A 64 -2.08 -0.26 -7.57
N VAL A 65 -1.46 -1.19 -6.86
CA VAL A 65 -1.96 -1.73 -5.60
C VAL A 65 -1.11 -1.17 -4.47
N VAL A 66 -1.76 -0.54 -3.50
CA VAL A 66 -1.10 0.01 -2.31
C VAL A 66 -1.51 -0.80 -1.09
N HIS A 67 -0.56 -1.51 -0.50
CA HIS A 67 -0.77 -2.21 0.75
C HIS A 67 -0.36 -1.33 1.92
N LEU A 68 -1.31 -1.11 2.83
CA LEU A 68 -1.12 -0.30 4.02
C LEU A 68 -1.13 -1.18 5.25
N HIS A 69 0.03 -1.36 5.87
CA HIS A 69 0.10 -1.99 7.19
C HIS A 69 -0.15 -0.91 8.23
N THR A 70 -1.19 -1.05 9.03
CA THR A 70 -1.59 -0.08 10.04
C THR A 70 -1.91 -0.75 11.36
N ALA A 71 -1.55 -0.09 12.46
CA ALA A 71 -1.96 -0.52 13.80
C ALA A 71 -3.43 -0.23 14.10
N ARG A 72 -4.07 0.69 13.36
CA ARG A 72 -5.43 1.19 13.62
C ARG A 72 -6.24 1.29 12.32
N PRO A 73 -6.73 0.17 11.77
CA PRO A 73 -7.46 0.15 10.49
C PRO A 73 -8.75 0.96 10.53
N GLY A 74 -9.41 1.08 11.68
CA GLY A 74 -10.68 1.82 11.80
C GLY A 74 -10.59 3.31 11.42
N ILE A 75 -9.40 3.93 11.55
CA ILE A 75 -9.20 5.34 11.15
C ILE A 75 -9.12 5.46 9.62
N ILE A 76 -8.57 4.45 8.93
CA ILE A 76 -8.39 4.44 7.48
C ILE A 76 -9.69 4.02 6.77
N ILE A 77 -10.47 3.12 7.38
CA ILE A 77 -11.73 2.66 6.79
C ILE A 77 -12.84 3.73 6.94
N GLY A 78 -12.86 4.43 8.07
CA GLY A 78 -13.89 5.44 8.37
C GLY A 78 -15.28 4.84 8.61
N LYS A 79 -16.32 5.69 8.63
CA LYS A 79 -17.71 5.24 8.80
C LYS A 79 -18.22 4.67 7.48
N LYS A 80 -18.62 3.39 7.47
CA LYS A 80 -19.13 2.66 6.29
C LYS A 80 -18.19 2.65 5.07
N GLY A 81 -16.87 2.73 5.26
CA GLY A 81 -15.90 2.68 4.15
C GLY A 81 -15.68 4.00 3.40
N GLN A 82 -16.36 5.08 3.78
CA GLN A 82 -16.31 6.37 3.07
C GLN A 82 -14.89 6.94 2.94
N GLU A 83 -14.03 6.72 3.94
CA GLU A 83 -12.68 7.29 3.91
C GLU A 83 -11.74 6.50 2.97
N VAL A 84 -12.01 5.21 2.77
CA VAL A 84 -11.30 4.40 1.77
C VAL A 84 -11.62 4.89 0.36
N ASP A 85 -12.90 5.17 0.09
CA ASP A 85 -13.34 5.66 -1.21
C ASP A 85 -12.70 7.02 -1.52
N ARG A 86 -12.70 7.95 -0.55
CA ARG A 86 -11.99 9.22 -0.70
C ARG A 86 -10.49 9.06 -0.92
N LEU A 87 -9.86 8.14 -0.18
CA LEU A 87 -8.43 7.86 -0.33
C LEU A 87 -8.12 7.39 -1.75
N LYS A 88 -9.00 6.58 -2.36
CA LYS A 88 -8.85 6.18 -3.75
C LYS A 88 -8.98 7.36 -4.70
N ASP A 89 -10.04 8.15 -4.58
CA ASP A 89 -10.27 9.32 -5.45
C ASP A 89 -9.07 10.27 -5.39
N ASP A 90 -8.56 10.54 -4.18
CA ASP A 90 -7.39 11.39 -3.96
C ASP A 90 -6.11 10.80 -4.61
N LEU A 91 -5.94 9.47 -4.56
CA LEU A 91 -4.78 8.82 -5.18
C LEU A 91 -4.91 8.73 -6.71
N GLU A 92 -6.12 8.58 -7.25
CA GLU A 92 -6.40 8.64 -8.70
C GLU A 92 -6.06 10.02 -9.25
N GLU A 93 -6.48 11.09 -8.57
CA GLU A 93 -6.12 12.48 -8.95
C GLU A 93 -4.60 12.70 -8.96
N LEU A 94 -3.88 12.09 -8.02
CA LEU A 94 -2.42 12.25 -7.89
C LEU A 94 -1.61 11.42 -8.90
N THR A 95 -2.14 10.29 -9.36
CA THR A 95 -1.42 9.37 -10.27
C THR A 95 -1.89 9.45 -11.72
N GLY A 96 -3.11 9.94 -11.99
CA GLY A 96 -3.65 10.03 -13.35
C GLY A 96 -3.90 8.67 -14.03
N PHE A 97 -3.79 7.57 -13.28
CA PHE A 97 -4.13 6.21 -13.70
C PHE A 97 -5.39 5.76 -12.95
N GLU A 98 -6.26 4.99 -13.61
CA GLU A 98 -7.37 4.32 -12.94
C GLU A 98 -6.79 3.35 -11.90
N LEU A 99 -7.02 3.61 -10.63
CA LEU A 99 -6.74 2.63 -9.58
C LEU A 99 -7.80 1.55 -9.74
N GLY A 100 -7.45 0.49 -10.48
CA GLY A 100 -8.30 -0.66 -10.68
C GLY A 100 -8.98 -1.06 -9.38
N LYS A 101 -10.30 -1.34 -9.45
CA LYS A 101 -11.20 -1.66 -8.34
C LYS A 101 -10.70 -2.85 -7.50
N GLN A 102 -9.70 -2.62 -6.68
CA GLN A 102 -9.35 -3.35 -5.48
C GLN A 102 -9.08 -2.26 -4.45
N CYS A 103 -10.06 -2.04 -3.58
CA CYS A 103 -9.81 -1.27 -2.36
C CYS A 103 -8.55 -1.79 -1.70
N ALA A 104 -7.72 -0.86 -1.22
CA ALA A 104 -6.59 -1.10 -0.34
C ALA A 104 -6.87 -2.30 0.57
N GLY A 105 -6.24 -3.43 0.23
CA GLY A 105 -6.08 -4.53 1.16
C GLY A 105 -5.17 -4.00 2.26
N VAL A 106 -5.75 -3.77 3.44
CA VAL A 106 -4.99 -3.72 4.69
C VAL A 106 -4.56 -5.15 4.99
N SER A 107 -3.53 -5.62 4.28
CA SER A 107 -2.75 -6.81 4.63
C SER A 107 -1.52 -6.24 5.34
N ASP A 108 -1.36 -6.29 6.67
CA ASP A 108 -1.63 -7.42 7.55
C ASP A 108 -2.22 -6.97 8.89
N TYR A 109 -3.39 -7.53 9.24
CA TYR A 109 -3.47 -8.52 10.30
C TYR A 109 -4.33 -9.67 9.74
N GLU A 110 -3.79 -10.89 9.72
CA GLU A 110 -4.46 -12.13 9.29
C GLU A 110 -5.88 -12.26 9.87
N VAL A 111 -6.95 -11.89 9.16
CA VAL A 111 -8.32 -12.30 9.54
C VAL A 111 -9.30 -12.44 8.36
N VAL A 112 -9.18 -11.77 7.21
CA VAL A 112 -10.38 -11.65 6.33
C VAL A 112 -10.53 -12.74 5.26
N ASP A 113 -9.46 -13.33 4.73
CA ASP A 113 -9.62 -14.44 3.77
C ASP A 113 -10.14 -15.74 4.41
N ALA A 114 -9.97 -15.90 5.73
CA ALA A 114 -10.54 -17.03 6.47
C ALA A 114 -12.02 -16.82 6.88
N VAL A 115 -12.57 -15.61 6.71
CA VAL A 115 -13.97 -15.29 7.06
C VAL A 115 -14.87 -15.35 5.82
N GLU A 116 -14.37 -15.03 4.62
CA GLU A 116 -15.14 -15.22 3.37
C GLU A 116 -15.30 -16.70 2.97
N GLU A 117 -14.32 -17.57 3.27
CA GLU A 117 -14.48 -19.02 3.03
C GLU A 117 -15.44 -19.71 4.03
N ARG A 118 -15.69 -19.13 5.21
CA ARG A 118 -16.63 -19.69 6.21
C ARG A 118 -18.05 -19.15 6.08
N ALA A 119 -18.25 -18.01 5.43
CA ALA A 119 -19.58 -17.43 5.21
C ALA A 119 -20.34 -18.15 4.07
N THR A 120 -19.65 -18.73 3.09
CA THR A 120 -20.27 -19.50 1.99
C THR A 120 -20.58 -20.95 2.35
N LEU A 121 -20.01 -21.47 3.45
CA LEU A 121 -20.24 -22.85 3.93
C LEU A 121 -21.39 -23.00 4.94
N PHE A 122 -22.05 -21.91 5.34
CA PHE A 122 -23.21 -21.93 6.25
C PHE A 122 -24.54 -21.53 5.57
N GLU A 123 -24.54 -21.28 4.26
CA GLU A 123 -25.75 -21.08 3.45
C GLU A 123 -26.05 -22.25 2.50
N VAL A 124 -25.65 -23.48 2.86
CA VAL A 124 -26.16 -24.73 2.27
C VAL A 124 -26.67 -25.65 3.36
#